data_AF-A0A8K0CCI6-F1
#
_entry.id   AF-A0A8K0CCI6-F1
#
_cell.length_a   1.000
_cell.length_b   1.000
_cell.length_c   1.000
_cell.angle_alpha   90.00
_cell.angle_beta   90.00
_cell.angle_gamma   90.00
#
_symmetry.space_group_name_H-M   'P 1'
#
loop_
_entity.id
_entity.type
_entity.pdbx_description
1 polymer ?
#
loop_
_entity_poly.entity_id
_entity_poly.type
_entity_poly.pdbx_seq_one_letter_code
_entity_poly.pdbx_strand_id
1 'polypeptide(L)'
;MPIKLIKIAANINAKVNMSKIVDIVADSEGAERYAVHLLKKGAIIAVPTDTVYGLACSAININAINKLYWMKGRDQNKPSAICVGQMTDIQQWAAVDHLPKDLLSVLLPGPVTLILPCHNTVSQSLSLFNKIGIRIPNYSFIRNVTRSFDYPVALTSANMSGESNSIKIEEFKSLWSKVSAVFNAGKLGINGSDYNASTSSSLILAGLGLAAVGYVGRHIVRRLPNVTKTVNEAMKTLPKFDVESMATSRYYKGGFDPKMSRREAALILGISPTANKVKIREAFKKVMAVNHPDRGGSPYIASKINEAKDFMEKHSS
;
A
#
# COMPACT_ATOMS: atom_id res chain seq x y z
N MET A 1 36.27 -10.83 32.13
CA MET A 1 34.88 -11.34 32.25
C MET A 1 33.83 -10.72 31.31
N PRO A 2 33.84 -9.42 30.93
CA PRO A 2 32.68 -8.82 30.22
C PRO A 2 32.47 -9.32 28.78
N ILE A 3 33.55 -9.67 28.06
CA ILE A 3 33.47 -10.11 26.65
C ILE A 3 32.78 -11.48 26.49
N LYS A 4 32.96 -12.40 27.46
CA LYS A 4 32.28 -13.71 27.46
C LYS A 4 30.77 -13.57 27.66
N LEU A 5 30.35 -12.70 28.58
CA LEU A 5 28.93 -12.40 28.82
C LEU A 5 28.25 -11.76 27.61
N ILE A 6 28.93 -10.83 26.92
CA ILE A 6 28.41 -10.20 25.69
C ILE A 6 28.25 -11.23 24.56
N LYS A 7 29.24 -12.12 24.36
CA LYS A 7 29.14 -13.20 23.35
C LYS A 7 28.02 -14.20 23.68
N ILE A 8 27.83 -14.54 24.95
CA ILE A 8 26.75 -15.44 25.38
C ILE A 8 25.39 -14.78 25.18
N ALA A 9 25.21 -13.52 25.57
CA ALA A 9 23.97 -12.77 25.33
C ALA A 9 23.67 -12.62 23.83
N ALA A 10 24.69 -12.36 22.99
CA ALA A 10 24.55 -12.30 21.55
C ALA A 10 24.15 -13.66 20.94
N ASN A 11 24.73 -14.77 21.41
CA ASN A 11 24.38 -16.13 20.97
C ASN A 11 22.99 -16.57 21.43
N ILE A 12 22.58 -16.21 22.64
CA ILE A 12 21.24 -16.48 23.16
C ILE A 12 20.22 -15.67 22.35
N ASN A 13 20.48 -14.37 22.13
CA ASN A 13 19.62 -13.53 21.28
C ASN A 13 19.57 -14.05 19.83
N ALA A 14 20.66 -14.58 19.28
CA ALA A 14 20.67 -15.20 17.96
C ALA A 14 19.84 -16.49 17.91
N LYS A 15 19.93 -17.37 18.92
CA LYS A 15 19.12 -18.59 19.03
C LYS A 15 17.62 -18.29 19.23
N VAL A 16 17.30 -17.35 20.13
CA VAL A 16 15.91 -16.89 20.37
C VAL A 16 15.31 -16.21 19.14
N ASN A 17 16.13 -15.52 18.34
CA ASN A 17 15.69 -14.94 17.07
C ASN A 17 15.49 -15.99 15.97
N MET A 18 16.31 -17.05 15.93
CA MET A 18 16.11 -18.15 14.97
C MET A 18 14.89 -19.01 15.31
N SER A 19 14.53 -19.19 16.59
CA SER A 19 13.33 -19.97 16.99
C SER A 19 12.00 -19.30 16.62
N LYS A 20 12.02 -18.04 16.15
CA LYS A 20 10.84 -17.32 15.68
C LYS A 20 10.66 -17.37 14.16
N ILE A 21 11.65 -17.89 13.42
CA ILE A 21 11.58 -17.99 11.97
C ILE A 21 10.82 -19.28 11.62
N VAL A 22 9.79 -19.14 10.81
CA VAL A 22 8.96 -20.25 10.34
C VAL A 22 9.14 -20.34 8.83
N ASP A 23 9.68 -21.45 8.35
CA ASP A 23 9.89 -21.68 6.93
C ASP A 23 8.57 -22.10 6.27
N ILE A 24 8.06 -21.26 5.35
CA ILE A 24 6.80 -21.50 4.65
C ILE A 24 6.97 -22.55 3.55
N VAL A 25 8.18 -22.64 2.96
CA VAL A 25 8.46 -23.57 1.86
C VAL A 25 8.51 -25.00 2.37
N ALA A 26 8.97 -25.19 3.61
CA ALA A 26 9.03 -26.51 4.25
C ALA A 26 7.65 -27.06 4.63
N ASP A 27 6.77 -26.23 5.20
CA ASP A 27 5.41 -26.62 5.61
C ASP A 27 4.45 -25.42 5.57
N SER A 28 3.87 -25.17 4.38
CA SER A 28 2.98 -24.03 4.18
C SER A 28 1.72 -24.12 5.04
N GLU A 29 1.10 -25.31 5.15
CA GLU A 29 -0.16 -25.48 5.86
C GLU A 29 0.02 -25.34 7.38
N GLY A 30 1.08 -25.95 7.94
CA GLY A 30 1.45 -25.77 9.34
C GLY A 30 1.82 -24.32 9.66
N ALA A 31 2.55 -23.65 8.76
CA ALA A 31 2.87 -22.24 8.90
C ALA A 31 1.60 -21.36 8.91
N GLU A 32 0.64 -21.61 8.01
CA GLU A 32 -0.63 -20.90 7.95
C GLU A 32 -1.44 -21.08 9.24
N ARG A 33 -1.60 -22.31 9.73
CA ARG A 33 -2.28 -22.60 11.00
C ARG A 33 -1.61 -21.88 12.18
N TYR A 34 -0.28 -21.87 12.21
CA TYR A 34 0.46 -21.19 13.26
C TYR A 34 0.32 -19.66 13.19
N ALA A 35 0.31 -19.07 11.99
CA ALA A 35 0.04 -17.65 11.80
C ALA A 35 -1.34 -17.25 12.33
N VAL A 36 -2.38 -18.02 11.98
CA VAL A 36 -3.76 -17.80 12.45
C VAL A 36 -3.83 -17.86 13.98
N HIS A 37 -3.18 -18.85 14.60
CA HIS A 37 -3.10 -18.98 16.06
C HIS A 37 -2.47 -17.74 16.72
N LEU A 38 -1.37 -17.23 16.16
CA LEU A 38 -0.70 -16.03 16.66
C LEU A 38 -1.59 -14.79 16.51
N LEU A 39 -2.27 -14.62 15.37
CA LEU A 39 -3.22 -13.51 15.16
C LEU A 39 -4.39 -13.55 16.15
N LYS A 40 -4.96 -14.73 16.42
CA LYS A 40 -6.01 -14.94 17.43
C LYS A 40 -5.55 -14.56 18.84
N LYS A 41 -4.26 -14.70 19.15
CA LYS A 41 -3.65 -14.24 20.41
C LYS A 41 -3.31 -12.74 20.44
N GLY A 42 -3.65 -11.99 19.40
CA GLY A 42 -3.32 -10.55 19.29
C GLY A 42 -1.84 -10.28 19.04
N ALA A 43 -1.10 -11.27 18.53
CA ALA A 43 0.31 -11.11 18.21
C ALA A 43 0.53 -10.29 16.94
N ILE A 44 1.75 -9.76 16.79
CA ILE A 44 2.24 -9.16 15.55
C ILE A 44 3.18 -10.17 14.90
N ILE A 45 2.97 -10.43 13.62
CA ILE A 45 3.76 -11.39 12.83
C ILE A 45 4.34 -10.69 11.60
N ALA A 46 5.49 -11.15 11.11
CA ALA A 46 6.04 -10.70 9.84
C ALA A 46 5.74 -11.74 8.76
N VAL A 47 5.16 -11.32 7.65
CA VAL A 47 4.60 -12.20 6.60
C VAL A 47 5.06 -11.76 5.21
N PRO A 48 5.27 -12.69 4.26
CA PRO A 48 5.51 -12.34 2.86
C PRO A 48 4.24 -11.79 2.19
N THR A 49 4.43 -10.91 1.22
CA THR A 49 3.38 -10.47 0.30
C THR A 49 3.91 -10.49 -1.13
N ASP A 50 3.06 -10.14 -2.11
CA ASP A 50 3.41 -9.99 -3.52
C ASP A 50 4.29 -8.75 -3.80
N THR A 51 4.44 -7.84 -2.85
CA THR A 51 5.34 -6.68 -3.00
C THR A 51 6.53 -6.76 -2.06
N VAL A 52 6.32 -6.76 -0.76
CA VAL A 52 7.38 -6.76 0.26
C VAL A 52 6.96 -7.61 1.45
N TYR A 53 7.88 -7.97 2.33
CA TYR A 53 7.51 -8.43 3.65
C TYR A 53 6.72 -7.34 4.38
N GLY A 54 5.69 -7.77 5.10
CA GLY A 54 4.82 -6.91 5.89
C GLY A 54 4.76 -7.33 7.35
N LEU A 55 4.46 -6.38 8.23
CA LEU A 55 4.00 -6.64 9.59
C LEU A 55 2.48 -6.70 9.58
N ALA A 56 1.94 -7.78 10.13
CA ALA A 56 0.52 -8.03 10.21
C ALA A 56 0.07 -8.23 11.67
N CYS A 57 -1.12 -7.74 11.96
CA CYS A 57 -1.85 -8.04 13.20
C CYS A 57 -3.36 -8.00 12.94
N SER A 58 -4.17 -8.48 13.88
CA SER A 58 -5.62 -8.41 13.74
C SER A 58 -6.12 -6.97 13.64
N ALA A 59 -6.92 -6.66 12.61
CA ALA A 59 -7.52 -5.33 12.43
C ALA A 59 -8.73 -5.06 13.34
N ILE A 60 -9.21 -6.08 14.05
CA ILE A 60 -10.28 -5.94 15.06
C ILE A 60 -9.73 -5.85 16.49
N ASN A 61 -8.42 -6.00 16.68
CA ASN A 61 -7.77 -5.91 17.98
C ASN A 61 -7.04 -4.57 18.13
N ILE A 62 -7.68 -3.62 18.82
CA ILE A 62 -7.14 -2.27 19.01
C ILE A 62 -5.76 -2.26 19.71
N ASN A 63 -5.54 -3.17 20.66
CA ASN A 63 -4.26 -3.28 21.36
C ASN A 63 -3.14 -3.74 20.42
N ALA A 64 -3.44 -4.67 19.51
CA ALA A 64 -2.49 -5.14 18.50
C ALA A 64 -2.15 -4.03 17.49
N ILE A 65 -3.15 -3.25 17.04
CA ILE A 65 -2.96 -2.09 16.15
C ILE A 65 -2.07 -1.03 16.81
N ASN A 66 -2.38 -0.67 18.06
CA ASN A 66 -1.60 0.31 18.81
C ASN A 66 -0.15 -0.14 18.99
N LYS A 67 0.06 -1.42 19.32
CA LYS A 67 1.40 -2.00 19.44
C LYS A 67 2.14 -1.98 18.09
N LEU A 68 1.47 -2.29 16.99
CA LEU A 68 2.05 -2.22 15.65
C LEU A 68 2.51 -0.81 15.30
N TYR A 69 1.68 0.21 15.60
CA TYR A 69 2.01 1.61 15.30
C TYR A 69 3.15 2.12 16.17
N TRP A 70 3.12 1.81 17.46
CA TRP A 70 4.20 2.12 18.39
C TRP A 70 5.53 1.49 17.94
N MET A 71 5.52 0.21 17.58
CA MET A 71 6.70 -0.51 17.10
C MET A 71 7.34 0.14 15.85
N LYS A 72 6.50 0.73 14.99
CA LYS A 72 6.89 1.35 13.72
C LYS A 72 7.23 2.84 13.85
N GLY A 73 7.01 3.45 15.03
CA GLY A 73 7.12 4.90 15.21
C GLY A 73 6.13 5.66 14.32
N ARG A 74 4.94 5.10 14.09
CA ARG A 74 3.96 5.62 13.15
C ARG A 74 2.97 6.55 13.86
N ASP A 75 2.71 7.70 13.24
CA ASP A 75 1.62 8.60 13.64
C ASP A 75 0.26 7.91 13.44
N GLN A 76 -0.61 7.95 14.45
CA GLN A 76 -1.96 7.39 14.38
C GLN A 76 -2.83 8.07 13.30
N ASN A 77 -2.50 9.30 12.90
CA ASN A 77 -3.18 10.02 11.82
C ASN A 77 -2.84 9.48 10.41
N LYS A 78 -1.90 8.53 10.31
CA LYS A 78 -1.55 7.86 9.05
C LYS A 78 -2.03 6.41 9.14
N PRO A 79 -3.30 6.09 8.86
CA PRO A 79 -3.79 4.73 9.00
C PRO A 79 -3.02 3.76 8.08
N SER A 80 -2.89 2.52 8.53
CA SER A 80 -2.46 1.39 7.71
C SER A 80 -3.66 0.83 6.94
N ALA A 81 -3.40 0.27 5.76
CA ALA A 81 -4.42 -0.49 5.06
C ALA A 81 -4.72 -1.79 5.80
N ILE A 82 -5.94 -2.29 5.64
CA ILE A 82 -6.30 -3.66 5.97
C ILE A 82 -6.08 -4.57 4.77
N CYS A 83 -5.80 -5.82 5.05
CA CYS A 83 -5.75 -6.92 4.11
C CYS A 83 -6.94 -7.85 4.39
N VAL A 84 -7.67 -8.22 3.33
CA VAL A 84 -8.74 -9.23 3.36
C VAL A 84 -8.35 -10.42 2.48
N GLY A 85 -8.92 -11.59 2.75
CA GLY A 85 -8.54 -12.84 2.10
C GLY A 85 -9.14 -13.02 0.70
N GLN A 86 -10.32 -12.46 0.48
CA GLN A 86 -11.06 -12.54 -0.76
C GLN A 86 -11.98 -11.32 -1.01
N MET A 87 -12.48 -11.19 -2.24
CA MET A 87 -13.14 -9.98 -2.73
C MET A 87 -14.53 -9.83 -2.11
N THR A 88 -15.20 -10.95 -1.83
CA THR A 88 -16.48 -11.00 -1.13
C THR A 88 -16.39 -10.41 0.28
N ASP A 89 -15.22 -10.45 0.92
CA ASP A 89 -15.04 -9.92 2.27
C ASP A 89 -14.99 -8.38 2.28
N ILE A 90 -14.67 -7.72 1.16
CA ILE A 90 -14.53 -6.25 1.08
C ILE A 90 -15.82 -5.56 1.53
N GLN A 91 -16.97 -6.09 1.13
CA GLN A 91 -18.29 -5.50 1.40
C GLN A 91 -18.62 -5.42 2.89
N GLN A 92 -17.99 -6.27 3.71
CA GLN A 92 -18.15 -6.27 5.17
C GLN A 92 -17.48 -5.06 5.83
N TRP A 93 -16.51 -4.43 5.17
CA TRP A 93 -15.67 -3.37 5.74
C TRP A 93 -15.83 -2.03 5.04
N ALA A 94 -16.28 -2.04 3.78
CA ALA A 94 -16.46 -0.84 2.98
C ALA A 94 -17.66 -0.93 2.04
N ALA A 95 -18.25 0.23 1.75
CA ALA A 95 -19.27 0.35 0.71
C ALA A 95 -18.62 0.22 -0.66
N VAL A 96 -19.19 -0.62 -1.54
CA VAL A 96 -18.67 -0.84 -2.89
C VAL A 96 -19.74 -0.69 -3.98
N ASP A 97 -20.99 -0.40 -3.61
CA ASP A 97 -22.13 -0.33 -4.54
C ASP A 97 -21.97 0.77 -5.59
N HIS A 98 -21.15 1.78 -5.28
CA HIS A 98 -20.79 2.87 -6.18
C HIS A 98 -19.73 2.50 -7.23
N LEU A 99 -19.09 1.33 -7.11
CA LEU A 99 -18.04 0.91 -8.03
C LEU A 99 -18.63 0.25 -9.29
N PRO A 100 -18.04 0.47 -10.48
CA PRO A 100 -18.40 -0.27 -11.68
C PRO A 100 -18.29 -1.78 -11.45
N LYS A 101 -19.19 -2.53 -12.08
CA LYS A 101 -19.07 -3.98 -12.19
C LYS A 101 -17.67 -4.32 -12.74
N ASP A 102 -17.04 -5.34 -12.17
CA ASP A 102 -15.70 -5.84 -12.52
C ASP A 102 -14.50 -4.96 -12.12
N LEU A 103 -14.68 -3.74 -11.57
CA LEU A 103 -13.52 -2.92 -11.17
C LEU A 103 -12.66 -3.63 -10.11
N LEU A 104 -13.30 -4.29 -9.15
CA LEU A 104 -12.60 -5.01 -8.08
C LEU A 104 -11.80 -6.20 -8.62
N SER A 105 -12.37 -6.99 -9.55
CA SER A 105 -11.69 -8.16 -10.12
C SER A 105 -10.54 -7.77 -11.06
N VAL A 106 -10.58 -6.57 -11.64
CA VAL A 106 -9.48 -6.02 -12.43
C VAL A 106 -8.32 -5.57 -11.55
N LEU A 107 -8.60 -4.96 -10.38
CA LEU A 107 -7.58 -4.37 -9.51
C LEU A 107 -7.02 -5.33 -8.46
N LEU A 108 -7.78 -6.36 -8.09
CA LEU A 108 -7.46 -7.28 -7.00
C LEU A 108 -7.61 -8.75 -7.44
N PRO A 109 -6.80 -9.67 -6.90
CA PRO A 109 -5.68 -9.43 -5.98
C PRO A 109 -4.47 -8.80 -6.68
N GLY A 110 -3.63 -8.08 -5.93
CA GLY A 110 -2.41 -7.49 -6.47
C GLY A 110 -1.77 -6.36 -5.64
N PRO A 111 -0.79 -5.65 -6.23
CA PRO A 111 0.00 -4.59 -5.57
C PRO A 111 -0.77 -3.26 -5.50
N VAL A 112 -2.07 -3.32 -5.26
CA VAL A 112 -3.00 -2.21 -5.26
C VAL A 112 -3.70 -2.14 -3.91
N THR A 113 -3.73 -0.93 -3.33
CA THR A 113 -4.57 -0.64 -2.17
C THR A 113 -5.71 0.27 -2.60
N LEU A 114 -6.95 -0.19 -2.42
CA LEU A 114 -8.17 0.56 -2.67
C LEU A 114 -8.50 1.43 -1.47
N ILE A 115 -8.78 2.71 -1.68
CA ILE A 115 -9.32 3.58 -0.63
C ILE A 115 -10.84 3.70 -0.81
N LEU A 116 -11.61 3.12 0.11
CA LEU A 116 -13.07 3.00 0.01
C LEU A 116 -13.77 3.64 1.22
N PRO A 117 -15.03 4.12 1.08
CA PRO A 117 -15.84 4.54 2.22
C PRO A 117 -16.00 3.38 3.20
N CYS A 118 -15.60 3.56 4.46
CA CYS A 118 -15.64 2.51 5.47
C CYS A 118 -16.99 2.47 6.17
N HIS A 119 -17.41 1.29 6.62
CA HIS A 119 -18.54 1.15 7.55
C HIS A 119 -18.15 1.62 8.96
N ASN A 120 -19.15 1.96 9.78
CA ASN A 120 -18.94 2.46 11.14
C ASN A 120 -18.30 1.44 12.10
N THR A 121 -18.25 0.17 11.71
CA THR A 121 -17.63 -0.93 12.48
C THR A 121 -16.10 -0.92 12.40
N VAL A 122 -15.52 -0.15 11.49
CA VAL A 122 -14.06 -0.03 11.32
C VAL A 122 -13.47 0.86 12.40
N SER A 123 -12.40 0.38 13.05
CA SER A 123 -11.65 1.17 14.03
C SER A 123 -11.10 2.48 13.44
N GLN A 124 -11.24 3.57 14.20
CA GLN A 124 -10.75 4.90 13.82
C GLN A 124 -9.22 4.94 13.59
N SER A 125 -8.46 4.04 14.20
CA SER A 125 -7.01 3.93 13.97
C SER A 125 -6.65 3.40 12.57
N LEU A 126 -7.61 2.77 11.88
CA LEU A 126 -7.47 2.19 10.54
C LEU A 126 -8.25 2.95 9.47
N SER A 127 -9.06 3.92 9.87
CA SER A 127 -9.80 4.80 8.96
C SER A 127 -9.25 6.23 9.00
N LEU A 128 -9.50 6.98 7.93
CA LEU A 128 -9.25 8.42 7.87
C LEU A 128 -10.32 9.07 7.02
N PHE A 129 -11.03 10.06 7.59
CA PHE A 129 -12.17 10.73 6.95
C PHE A 129 -13.23 9.75 6.42
N ASN A 130 -13.65 8.78 7.26
CA ASN A 130 -14.62 7.73 6.93
C ASN A 130 -14.22 6.88 5.71
N LYS A 131 -12.92 6.74 5.45
CA LYS A 131 -12.37 5.89 4.41
C LYS A 131 -11.36 4.91 4.99
N ILE A 132 -11.30 3.73 4.40
CA ILE A 132 -10.35 2.67 4.74
C ILE A 132 -9.56 2.26 3.51
N GLY A 133 -8.27 1.98 3.71
CA GLY A 133 -7.45 1.30 2.70
C GLY A 133 -7.66 -0.21 2.79
N ILE A 134 -8.06 -0.85 1.69
CA ILE A 134 -8.25 -2.29 1.59
C ILE A 134 -7.34 -2.83 0.49
N ARG A 135 -6.61 -3.90 0.79
CA ARG A 135 -5.76 -4.62 -0.17
C ARG A 135 -6.04 -6.11 -0.11
N ILE A 136 -5.84 -6.79 -1.23
CA ILE A 136 -5.79 -8.25 -1.31
C ILE A 136 -4.47 -8.58 -1.99
N PRO A 137 -3.39 -8.86 -1.23
CA PRO A 137 -2.09 -9.20 -1.81
C PRO A 137 -2.21 -10.45 -2.68
N ASN A 138 -1.57 -10.47 -3.85
CA ASN A 138 -1.50 -11.66 -4.69
C ASN A 138 -0.41 -12.63 -4.20
N TYR A 139 -0.52 -13.08 -2.95
CA TYR A 139 0.38 -14.06 -2.35
C TYR A 139 -0.44 -15.08 -1.55
N SER A 140 -0.31 -16.36 -1.87
CA SER A 140 -1.18 -17.43 -1.36
C SER A 140 -1.20 -17.49 0.17
N PHE A 141 -0.02 -17.49 0.79
CA PHE A 141 0.12 -17.59 2.25
C PHE A 141 -0.72 -16.55 3.00
N ILE A 142 -0.56 -15.26 2.70
CA ILE A 142 -1.28 -14.19 3.43
C ILE A 142 -2.78 -14.21 3.12
N ARG A 143 -3.18 -14.58 1.90
CA ARG A 143 -4.60 -14.75 1.56
C ARG A 143 -5.22 -15.89 2.35
N ASN A 144 -4.56 -17.03 2.42
CA ASN A 144 -5.03 -18.20 3.17
C ASN A 144 -5.09 -17.93 4.67
N VAL A 145 -4.03 -17.33 5.24
CA VAL A 145 -4.02 -16.88 6.65
C VAL A 145 -5.19 -15.95 6.93
N THR A 146 -5.43 -14.96 6.08
CA THR A 146 -6.51 -13.98 6.30
C THR A 146 -7.90 -14.62 6.19
N ARG A 147 -8.10 -15.55 5.25
CA ARG A 147 -9.34 -16.33 5.13
C ARG A 147 -9.59 -17.19 6.36
N SER A 148 -8.61 -17.99 6.75
CA SER A 148 -8.71 -18.90 7.91
C SER A 148 -8.75 -18.18 9.25
N PHE A 149 -8.40 -16.89 9.28
CA PHE A 149 -8.52 -16.04 10.47
C PHE A 149 -9.91 -15.42 10.63
N ASP A 150 -10.75 -15.44 9.59
CA ASP A 150 -12.12 -14.87 9.53
C ASP A 150 -12.23 -13.34 9.70
N TYR A 151 -11.12 -12.64 9.88
CA TYR A 151 -11.09 -11.20 10.08
C TYR A 151 -10.00 -10.54 9.22
N PRO A 152 -10.13 -9.25 8.90
CA PRO A 152 -9.08 -8.50 8.24
C PRO A 152 -7.83 -8.42 9.13
N VAL A 153 -6.69 -8.31 8.47
CA VAL A 153 -5.40 -8.05 9.13
C VAL A 153 -4.92 -6.65 8.77
N ALA A 154 -4.53 -5.86 9.76
CA ALA A 154 -3.86 -4.60 9.51
C ALA A 154 -2.46 -4.91 8.99
N LEU A 155 -2.10 -4.37 7.82
CA LEU A 155 -0.89 -4.73 7.09
C LEU A 155 -0.09 -3.48 6.72
N THR A 156 1.19 -3.47 7.08
CA THR A 156 2.15 -2.43 6.73
C THR A 156 3.48 -3.07 6.33
N SER A 157 4.34 -2.39 5.58
CA SER A 157 5.66 -2.92 5.18
C SER A 157 6.53 -3.25 6.41
N ALA A 158 7.42 -4.22 6.30
CA ALA A 158 8.29 -4.68 7.37
C ALA A 158 9.62 -3.90 7.51
N ASN A 159 9.62 -2.60 7.27
CA ASN A 159 10.78 -1.71 7.47
C ASN A 159 10.58 -0.76 8.66
N MET A 160 11.58 -0.01 9.12
CA MET A 160 11.26 1.19 9.91
C MET A 160 10.62 2.25 9.01
N SER A 161 9.85 3.18 9.61
CA SER A 161 9.21 4.25 8.82
C SER A 161 10.27 5.10 8.10
N GLY A 162 10.28 5.05 6.76
CA GLY A 162 11.21 5.81 5.91
C GLY A 162 12.42 5.02 5.40
N GLU A 163 12.58 3.76 5.77
CA GLU A 163 13.67 2.88 5.30
C GLU A 163 13.31 2.14 3.99
N SER A 164 14.31 1.49 3.39
CA SER A 164 14.19 0.69 2.16
C SER A 164 13.16 -0.45 2.28
N ASN A 165 12.64 -0.90 1.13
CA ASN A 165 11.71 -2.02 1.04
C ASN A 165 12.37 -3.34 1.50
N SER A 166 11.62 -4.16 2.22
CA SER A 166 12.08 -5.44 2.76
C SER A 166 11.62 -6.61 1.88
N ILE A 167 12.47 -7.10 0.98
CA ILE A 167 12.21 -8.25 0.10
C ILE A 167 12.87 -9.54 0.59
N LYS A 168 13.70 -9.47 1.63
CA LYS A 168 14.26 -10.60 2.38
C LYS A 168 14.08 -10.43 3.88
N ILE A 169 14.10 -11.53 4.63
CA ILE A 169 13.91 -11.47 6.09
C ILE A 169 15.06 -10.77 6.81
N GLU A 170 16.29 -10.88 6.30
CA GLU A 170 17.48 -10.29 6.91
C GLU A 170 17.45 -8.76 6.90
N GLU A 171 16.75 -8.16 5.92
CA GLU A 171 16.64 -6.71 5.74
C GLU A 171 15.85 -6.04 6.87
N PHE A 172 15.08 -6.80 7.65
CA PHE A 172 14.33 -6.30 8.81
C PHE A 172 14.62 -7.05 10.10
N LYS A 173 15.84 -7.60 10.21
CA LYS A 173 16.30 -8.33 11.40
C LYS A 173 16.16 -7.55 12.71
N SER A 174 16.23 -6.22 12.66
CA SER A 174 16.01 -5.32 13.80
C SER A 174 14.60 -5.41 14.40
N LEU A 175 13.61 -5.89 13.64
CA LEU A 175 12.22 -6.03 14.06
C LEU A 175 11.89 -7.43 14.61
N TRP A 176 12.75 -8.43 14.41
CA TRP A 176 12.49 -9.82 14.79
C TRP A 176 12.23 -10.01 16.30
N SER A 177 12.92 -9.23 17.13
CA SER A 177 12.70 -9.26 18.59
C SER A 177 11.32 -8.74 18.99
N LYS A 178 10.73 -7.85 18.18
CA LYS A 178 9.46 -7.17 18.46
C LYS A 178 8.24 -7.93 17.92
N VAL A 179 8.43 -8.85 16.98
CA VAL A 179 7.37 -9.73 16.45
C VAL A 179 7.39 -11.10 17.11
N SER A 180 6.27 -11.81 17.04
CA SER A 180 6.14 -13.16 17.60
C SER A 180 6.66 -14.23 16.66
N ALA A 181 6.56 -14.03 15.36
CA ALA A 181 7.10 -14.92 14.34
C ALA A 181 7.46 -14.17 13.06
N VAL A 182 8.42 -14.70 12.31
CA VAL A 182 8.82 -14.26 10.97
C VAL A 182 8.59 -15.43 10.02
N PHE A 183 7.59 -15.32 9.16
CA PHE A 183 7.28 -16.33 8.15
C PHE A 183 8.19 -16.10 6.95
N ASN A 184 9.11 -17.02 6.70
CA ASN A 184 10.16 -16.90 5.69
C ASN A 184 9.74 -17.61 4.39
N ALA A 185 9.70 -16.84 3.30
CA ALA A 185 9.50 -17.30 1.93
C ALA A 185 10.77 -17.17 1.07
N GLY A 186 11.92 -16.89 1.67
CA GLY A 186 13.14 -16.51 0.96
C GLY A 186 13.06 -15.10 0.38
N LYS A 187 13.73 -14.90 -0.77
CA LYS A 187 13.75 -13.61 -1.47
C LYS A 187 12.50 -13.46 -2.34
N LEU A 188 11.70 -12.43 -2.06
CA LEU A 188 10.51 -12.12 -2.85
C LEU A 188 10.90 -11.65 -4.27
N GLY A 189 10.11 -12.03 -5.27
CA GLY A 189 10.26 -11.60 -6.67
C GLY A 189 11.26 -12.38 -7.53
N ILE A 190 11.82 -13.51 -7.06
CA ILE A 190 12.76 -14.33 -7.86
C ILE A 190 12.14 -15.63 -8.41
N ASN A 191 11.05 -16.13 -7.84
CA ASN A 191 10.42 -17.37 -8.32
C ASN A 191 9.23 -17.07 -9.24
N GLY A 192 9.29 -17.58 -10.47
CA GLY A 192 8.50 -17.19 -11.64
C GLY A 192 7.01 -17.53 -11.65
N SER A 193 6.26 -17.17 -10.62
CA SER A 193 4.78 -17.18 -10.67
C SER A 193 4.09 -15.98 -10.02
N ASP A 194 4.82 -15.07 -9.34
CA ASP A 194 4.18 -13.92 -8.70
C ASP A 194 4.94 -12.61 -9.00
N TYR A 195 4.14 -11.56 -9.23
CA TYR A 195 4.49 -10.20 -9.68
C TYR A 195 5.83 -9.64 -9.14
N ASN A 196 6.47 -8.74 -9.93
CA ASN A 196 7.70 -8.02 -9.58
C ASN A 196 7.62 -7.35 -8.19
N ALA A 197 8.23 -8.01 -7.19
CA ALA A 197 8.32 -7.63 -5.78
C ALA A 197 9.12 -6.34 -5.49
N SER A 198 9.40 -5.53 -6.50
CA SER A 198 9.99 -4.19 -6.35
C SER A 198 8.96 -3.07 -6.48
N THR A 199 7.73 -3.39 -6.88
CA THR A 199 6.69 -2.38 -7.09
C THR A 199 6.08 -1.98 -5.76
N SER A 200 6.44 -0.78 -5.26
CA SER A 200 5.75 -0.16 -4.12
C SER A 200 4.24 -0.19 -4.34
N SER A 201 3.48 -0.62 -3.32
CA SER A 201 2.02 -0.73 -3.40
C SER A 201 1.45 0.58 -3.95
N SER A 202 0.85 0.52 -5.14
CA SER A 202 0.26 1.70 -5.76
C SER A 202 -1.03 1.99 -5.00
N LEU A 203 -1.06 3.12 -4.28
CA LEU A 203 -2.28 3.62 -3.66
C LEU A 203 -3.22 4.03 -4.79
N ILE A 204 -4.27 3.24 -4.99
CA ILE A 204 -5.35 3.56 -5.90
C ILE A 204 -6.48 4.12 -5.03
N LEU A 205 -6.60 5.44 -5.06
CA LEU A 205 -7.79 6.10 -4.57
C LEU A 205 -8.95 5.64 -5.46
N ALA A 206 -9.90 4.88 -4.94
CA ALA A 206 -11.19 4.69 -5.58
C ALA A 206 -12.02 5.98 -5.42
N GLY A 207 -11.45 7.10 -5.89
CA GLY A 207 -12.22 8.17 -6.50
C GLY A 207 -12.32 7.77 -7.97
N LEU A 208 -13.50 7.31 -8.36
CA LEU A 208 -13.91 6.59 -9.57
C LEU A 208 -13.31 6.95 -10.95
N GLY A 209 -12.46 7.98 -11.09
CA GLY A 209 -11.94 8.43 -12.39
C GLY A 209 -10.54 7.94 -12.78
N LEU A 210 -9.55 8.00 -11.87
CA LEU A 210 -8.14 7.96 -12.30
C LEU A 210 -7.55 6.55 -12.43
N ALA A 211 -7.90 5.67 -11.49
CA ALA A 211 -7.25 4.37 -11.38
C ALA A 211 -7.91 3.27 -12.21
N ALA A 212 -9.24 3.32 -12.36
CA ALA A 212 -9.96 2.49 -13.31
C ALA A 212 -9.44 2.76 -14.73
N VAL A 213 -9.38 4.03 -15.14
CA VAL A 213 -8.88 4.43 -16.48
C VAL A 213 -7.40 4.11 -16.67
N GLY A 214 -6.55 4.32 -15.66
CA GLY A 214 -5.11 4.03 -15.76
C GLY A 214 -4.75 2.54 -15.84
N TYR A 215 -5.41 1.68 -15.05
CA TYR A 215 -5.14 0.24 -15.03
C TYR A 215 -5.88 -0.51 -16.16
N VAL A 216 -7.19 -0.24 -16.35
CA VAL A 216 -7.99 -0.80 -17.46
C VAL A 216 -7.44 -0.32 -18.80
N GLY A 217 -7.13 0.98 -18.94
CA GLY A 217 -6.51 1.51 -20.16
C GLY A 217 -5.18 0.84 -20.47
N ARG A 218 -4.32 0.60 -19.47
CA ARG A 218 -3.02 -0.06 -19.65
C ARG A 218 -3.12 -1.55 -20.00
N HIS A 219 -4.14 -2.25 -19.50
CA HIS A 219 -4.35 -3.69 -19.78
C HIS A 219 -5.09 -3.95 -21.09
N ILE A 220 -6.07 -3.11 -21.45
CA ILE A 220 -6.82 -3.21 -22.71
C ILE A 220 -5.95 -2.78 -23.90
N VAL A 221 -5.18 -1.67 -23.80
CA VAL A 221 -4.30 -1.19 -24.89
C VAL A 221 -3.22 -2.22 -25.27
N ARG A 222 -2.80 -3.08 -24.33
CA ARG A 222 -1.78 -4.11 -24.59
C ARG A 222 -2.32 -5.36 -25.30
N ARG A 223 -3.64 -5.57 -25.37
CA ARG A 223 -4.23 -6.78 -25.97
C ARG A 223 -4.96 -6.56 -27.30
N LEU A 224 -5.17 -5.31 -27.73
CA LEU A 224 -5.95 -5.03 -28.95
C LEU A 224 -5.31 -3.87 -29.73
N PRO A 225 -4.88 -4.05 -30.99
CA PRO A 225 -4.18 -3.02 -31.75
C PRO A 225 -5.09 -1.88 -32.27
N ASN A 226 -6.42 -2.00 -32.18
CA ASN A 226 -7.39 -1.07 -32.79
C ASN A 226 -8.45 -0.50 -31.81
N VAL A 227 -8.01 0.04 -30.66
CA VAL A 227 -8.87 0.38 -29.48
C VAL A 227 -9.47 1.80 -29.47
N THR A 228 -9.26 2.63 -30.49
CA THR A 228 -9.72 4.03 -30.45
C THR A 228 -11.24 4.22 -30.54
N LYS A 229 -11.99 3.31 -31.18
CA LYS A 229 -13.45 3.48 -31.37
C LYS A 229 -14.26 2.97 -30.17
N THR A 230 -13.90 1.82 -29.60
CA THR A 230 -14.64 1.18 -28.50
C THR A 230 -14.58 1.96 -27.18
N VAL A 231 -13.49 2.70 -26.94
CA VAL A 231 -13.32 3.51 -25.72
C VAL A 231 -14.28 4.71 -25.69
N ASN A 232 -14.59 5.30 -26.84
CA ASN A 232 -15.47 6.47 -26.92
C ASN A 232 -16.94 6.13 -26.63
N GLU A 233 -17.39 4.92 -26.96
CA GLU A 233 -18.74 4.47 -26.61
C GLU A 233 -18.86 4.10 -25.14
N ALA A 234 -17.85 3.44 -24.57
CA ALA A 234 -17.83 3.08 -23.14
C ALA A 234 -17.79 4.30 -22.20
N MET A 235 -17.20 5.42 -22.64
CA MET A 235 -17.21 6.66 -21.84
C MET A 235 -18.57 7.37 -21.81
N LYS A 236 -19.45 7.11 -22.78
CA LYS A 236 -20.78 7.75 -22.85
C LYS A 236 -21.81 7.10 -21.92
N THR A 237 -21.56 5.89 -21.45
CA THR A 237 -22.52 5.09 -20.65
C THR A 237 -22.28 5.17 -19.14
N LEU A 238 -21.28 5.94 -18.69
CA LEU A 238 -21.01 6.11 -17.25
C LEU A 238 -22.03 7.08 -16.60
N PRO A 239 -22.63 6.71 -15.46
CA PRO A 239 -23.60 7.56 -14.77
C PRO A 239 -22.93 8.80 -14.16
N LYS A 240 -23.66 9.94 -14.16
CA LYS A 240 -23.22 11.21 -13.56
C LYS A 240 -23.37 11.11 -12.03
N PHE A 241 -22.25 11.05 -11.31
CA PHE A 241 -22.20 10.96 -9.85
C PHE A 241 -22.29 12.34 -9.18
N ASP A 242 -23.00 12.38 -8.04
CA ASP A 242 -23.36 13.61 -7.33
C ASP A 242 -22.17 14.22 -6.55
N VAL A 243 -21.90 15.49 -6.82
CA VAL A 243 -20.63 16.20 -6.57
C VAL A 243 -20.59 16.85 -5.18
N GLU A 244 -21.75 17.06 -4.55
CA GLU A 244 -21.92 17.84 -3.33
C GLU A 244 -21.39 17.13 -2.07
N SER A 245 -21.63 15.83 -1.91
CA SER A 245 -21.16 15.05 -0.72
C SER A 245 -19.64 14.98 -0.58
N MET A 246 -18.91 15.26 -1.65
CA MET A 246 -17.45 15.17 -1.70
C MET A 246 -16.74 16.49 -1.36
N ALA A 247 -17.46 17.61 -1.22
CA ALA A 247 -16.89 18.98 -1.14
C ALA A 247 -16.04 19.28 0.11
N THR A 248 -15.97 18.37 1.08
CA THR A 248 -15.36 18.61 2.41
C THR A 248 -13.98 17.95 2.62
N SER A 249 -13.43 17.19 1.66
CA SER A 249 -12.12 16.53 1.83
C SER A 249 -10.94 17.41 1.39
N ARG A 250 -9.86 17.47 2.19
CA ARG A 250 -8.57 18.15 1.89
C ARG A 250 -7.73 17.50 0.76
N TYR A 251 -8.30 16.58 -0.01
CA TYR A 251 -7.65 15.96 -1.16
C TYR A 251 -8.28 16.51 -2.44
N TYR A 252 -7.43 16.98 -3.36
CA TYR A 252 -7.88 17.57 -4.63
C TYR A 252 -8.63 16.52 -5.46
N LYS A 253 -9.85 16.84 -5.89
CA LYS A 253 -10.71 15.96 -6.70
C LYS A 253 -10.30 16.06 -8.18
N GLY A 254 -10.20 14.93 -8.88
CA GLY A 254 -10.02 14.90 -10.36
C GLY A 254 -8.66 14.40 -10.83
N GLY A 255 -8.50 14.31 -12.16
CA GLY A 255 -7.20 14.04 -12.79
C GLY A 255 -6.37 15.31 -12.96
N PHE A 256 -5.22 15.18 -13.63
CA PHE A 256 -4.50 16.37 -14.06
C PHE A 256 -5.37 17.18 -15.02
N ASP A 257 -5.38 18.49 -14.86
CA ASP A 257 -6.05 19.38 -15.80
C ASP A 257 -5.45 19.15 -17.20
N PRO A 258 -6.26 19.22 -18.28
CA PRO A 258 -5.76 19.08 -19.64
C PRO A 258 -4.64 20.07 -19.98
N LYS A 259 -4.58 21.20 -19.27
CA LYS A 259 -3.52 22.20 -19.32
C LYS A 259 -3.09 22.55 -17.91
N MET A 260 -1.78 22.49 -17.64
CA MET A 260 -1.22 22.83 -16.33
C MET A 260 -1.61 24.23 -15.88
N SER A 261 -2.22 24.34 -14.70
CA SER A 261 -2.55 25.62 -14.07
C SER A 261 -1.59 25.95 -12.93
N ARG A 262 -1.48 27.24 -12.55
CA ARG A 262 -0.63 27.65 -11.39
C ARG A 262 -1.05 26.94 -10.11
N ARG A 263 -2.36 26.78 -9.92
CA ARG A 263 -2.94 26.12 -8.75
C ARG A 263 -2.59 24.63 -8.74
N GLU A 264 -2.74 23.96 -9.88
CA GLU A 264 -2.40 22.55 -10.03
C GLU A 264 -0.90 22.30 -9.85
N ALA A 265 -0.05 23.11 -10.49
CA ALA A 265 1.40 22.99 -10.37
C ALA A 265 1.89 23.17 -8.93
N ALA A 266 1.30 24.12 -8.19
CA ALA A 266 1.58 24.33 -6.77
C ALA A 266 1.14 23.12 -5.91
N LEU A 267 0.00 22.50 -6.23
CA LEU A 267 -0.49 21.29 -5.56
C LEU A 267 0.39 20.07 -5.83
N ILE A 268 0.82 19.87 -7.07
CA ILE A 268 1.72 18.76 -7.47
C ILE A 268 3.04 18.83 -6.69
N LEU A 269 3.58 20.03 -6.50
CA LEU A 269 4.83 20.25 -5.77
C LEU A 269 4.63 20.38 -4.25
N GLY A 270 3.39 20.50 -3.77
CA GLY A 270 3.07 20.67 -2.35
C GLY A 270 3.56 22.00 -1.77
N ILE A 271 3.49 23.09 -2.55
CA ILE A 271 4.00 24.42 -2.18
C ILE A 271 2.95 25.52 -2.39
N SER A 272 3.21 26.71 -1.85
CA SER A 272 2.36 27.88 -2.11
C SER A 272 2.39 28.27 -3.61
N PRO A 273 1.26 28.70 -4.21
CA PRO A 273 1.23 29.28 -5.56
C PRO A 273 2.14 30.50 -5.74
N THR A 274 2.57 31.13 -4.65
CA THR A 274 3.49 32.28 -4.60
C THR A 274 4.92 31.91 -4.18
N ALA A 275 5.27 30.62 -4.19
CA ALA A 275 6.60 30.16 -3.79
C ALA A 275 7.69 30.68 -4.73
N ASN A 276 8.84 31.04 -4.14
CA ASN A 276 10.02 31.48 -4.90
C ASN A 276 10.74 30.30 -5.60
N LYS A 277 11.62 30.62 -6.56
CA LYS A 277 12.36 29.64 -7.37
C LYS A 277 13.15 28.62 -6.54
N VAL A 278 13.70 29.04 -5.40
CA VAL A 278 14.46 28.16 -4.50
C VAL A 278 13.53 27.07 -3.93
N LYS A 279 12.39 27.47 -3.36
CA LYS A 279 11.40 26.54 -2.81
C LYS A 279 10.80 25.61 -3.88
N ILE A 280 10.57 26.13 -5.09
CA ILE A 280 10.08 25.32 -6.23
C ILE A 280 11.07 24.19 -6.55
N ARG A 281 12.37 24.49 -6.65
CA ARG A 281 13.41 23.49 -6.97
C ARG A 281 13.61 22.46 -5.87
N GLU A 282 13.56 22.87 -4.60
CA GLU A 282 13.65 21.94 -3.48
C GLU A 282 12.45 20.98 -3.44
N ALA A 283 11.24 21.51 -3.62
CA ALA A 283 10.02 20.72 -3.67
C ALA A 283 10.05 19.73 -4.84
N PHE A 284 10.44 20.19 -6.03
CA PHE A 284 10.65 19.34 -7.20
C PHE A 284 11.60 18.18 -6.91
N LYS A 285 12.78 18.45 -6.34
CA LYS A 285 13.76 17.39 -6.01
C LYS A 285 13.16 16.35 -5.06
N LYS A 286 12.44 16.79 -4.02
CA LYS A 286 11.79 15.90 -3.04
C LYS A 286 10.71 15.03 -3.68
N VAL A 287 9.82 15.64 -4.47
CA VAL A 287 8.71 14.92 -5.12
C VAL A 287 9.23 14.01 -6.24
N MET A 288 10.21 14.44 -7.03
CA MET A 288 10.79 13.65 -8.11
C MET A 288 11.61 12.47 -7.60
N ALA A 289 12.34 12.61 -6.47
CA ALA A 289 13.18 11.55 -5.93
C ALA A 289 12.43 10.23 -5.63
N VAL A 290 11.14 10.32 -5.30
CA VAL A 290 10.26 9.17 -5.02
C VAL A 290 9.40 8.75 -6.22
N ASN A 291 9.27 9.60 -7.23
CA ASN A 291 8.45 9.36 -8.43
C ASN A 291 9.27 9.14 -9.71
N HIS A 292 10.61 9.09 -9.61
CA HIS A 292 11.50 8.95 -10.76
C HIS A 292 11.28 7.59 -11.47
N PRO A 293 11.20 7.56 -12.82
CA PRO A 293 10.98 6.32 -13.57
C PRO A 293 12.00 5.21 -13.24
N ASP A 294 13.28 5.56 -13.17
CA ASP A 294 14.36 4.61 -12.85
C ASP A 294 14.30 4.02 -11.43
N ARG A 295 13.43 4.57 -10.56
CA ARG A 295 13.18 4.09 -9.20
C ARG A 295 11.81 3.42 -9.07
N GLY A 296 11.21 3.00 -10.19
CA GLY A 296 9.89 2.38 -10.24
C GLY A 296 8.71 3.37 -10.27
N GLY A 297 8.99 4.66 -10.44
CA GLY A 297 7.97 5.70 -10.62
C GLY A 297 7.34 5.67 -12.02
N SER A 298 6.19 6.34 -12.18
CA SER A 298 5.50 6.40 -13.47
C SER A 298 6.10 7.49 -14.38
N PRO A 299 6.47 7.18 -15.64
CA PRO A 299 6.91 8.20 -16.61
C PRO A 299 5.90 9.34 -16.80
N TYR A 300 4.60 9.02 -16.74
CA TYR A 300 3.53 10.01 -16.84
C TYR A 300 3.49 10.95 -15.63
N ILE A 301 3.62 10.41 -14.43
CA ILE A 301 3.68 11.20 -13.19
C ILE A 301 4.94 12.07 -13.17
N ALA A 302 6.09 11.51 -13.55
CA ALA A 302 7.33 12.28 -13.69
C ALA A 302 7.19 13.42 -14.70
N SER A 303 6.55 13.17 -15.85
CA SER A 303 6.23 14.23 -16.83
C SER A 303 5.36 15.34 -16.23
N LYS A 304 4.34 15.00 -15.43
CA LYS A 304 3.49 16.00 -14.78
C LYS A 304 4.20 16.79 -13.68
N ILE A 305 5.12 16.17 -12.94
CA ILE A 305 5.96 16.86 -11.97
C ILE A 305 6.93 17.83 -12.67
N ASN A 306 7.49 17.44 -13.81
CA ASN A 306 8.32 18.32 -14.65
C ASN A 306 7.50 19.50 -15.20
N GLU A 307 6.32 19.22 -15.77
CA GLU A 307 5.39 20.25 -16.27
C GLU A 307 5.01 21.25 -15.16
N ALA A 308 4.76 20.77 -13.94
CA ALA A 308 4.48 21.62 -12.78
C ALA A 308 5.68 22.50 -12.38
N LYS A 309 6.89 21.95 -12.34
CA LYS A 309 8.12 22.72 -12.07
C LYS A 309 8.27 23.84 -13.10
N ASP A 310 8.22 23.50 -14.38
CA ASP A 310 8.49 24.43 -15.47
C ASP A 310 7.42 25.52 -15.53
N PHE A 311 6.16 25.16 -15.29
CA PHE A 311 5.07 26.12 -15.16
C PHE A 311 5.33 27.11 -14.01
N MET A 312 5.71 26.61 -12.82
CA MET A 312 5.95 27.45 -11.66
C MET A 312 7.18 28.35 -11.82
N GLU A 313 8.28 27.85 -12.39
CA GLU A 313 9.50 28.64 -12.63
C GLU A 313 9.27 29.74 -13.67
N LYS A 314 8.48 29.47 -14.72
CA LYS A 314 8.14 30.45 -15.77
C LYS A 314 7.27 31.59 -15.22
N HIS A 315 6.47 31.31 -14.19
CA HIS A 315 5.50 32.26 -13.64
C HIS A 315 5.85 32.74 -12.21
N SER A 316 7.04 32.41 -11.71
CA SER A 316 7.58 32.94 -10.44
C SER A 316 8.35 34.23 -10.71
N SER A 317 7.96 35.30 -10.02
CA SER A 317 8.71 36.57 -9.95
C SER A 317 10.08 36.37 -9.32
#